data_AF-A0A2V7VFT3-F1
#
_entry.id   AF-A0A2V7VFT3-F1
#
_cell.length_a   1.000
_cell.length_b   1.000
_cell.length_c   1.000
_cell.angle_alpha   90.00
_cell.angle_beta   90.00
_cell.angle_gamma   90.00
#
_symmetry.space_group_name_H-M   'P 1'
#
loop_
_entity.id
_entity.type
_entity.pdbx_description
1 polymer ?
#
loop_
_entity_poly.entity_id
_entity_poly.type
_entity_poly.pdbx_seq_one_letter_code
_entity_poly.pdbx_strand_id
1 'polypeptide(L)'
;MSLEEALKARTLALISQQMATWVAEIQKSIGRHQENLVRTLDELQENVARYDEKIDEGEIARAIVQVLKENPPPAAPRGPGFDRLKGSLNAIEKGTSLSEVLTYLVNEVSTYMDRAAMFIVKGPSAIGWYGKGLPSPDALKQVNVPLGADTCFRGVQNTRSAVRGKLQDSPGTAQAISRLGGSAKGVLAVPLILRDKLAAILYCDTTRDEVPAAEADLIEILVVFAGKIIDMLSGAPKAAIGRTTGNMAERAAAIRAGGEEVRERAGVPRPPTPPPPPATQGSDEGSSTVMFNASTFASMKQAQAPARPSPPPPPSPAAPGLPPQEQKAHEEAKRFARLVVSEIKLYNEAKVSEGRRQKDLYERLKEDIERGRQMYAERVPGSVRDSTNYFYDELVRILAGGDAGALGPM
;
A
#
# COMPACT_ATOMS: atom_id res chain seq x y z
N MET A 1 -53.60 31.94 -33.23
CA MET A 1 -52.17 31.66 -33.05
C MET A 1 -51.38 32.89 -33.46
N SER A 2 -50.41 33.30 -32.65
CA SER A 2 -49.53 34.43 -32.97
C SER A 2 -48.49 34.02 -34.03
N LEU A 3 -47.91 35.01 -34.72
CA LEU A 3 -46.83 34.77 -35.68
C LEU A 3 -45.61 34.08 -35.01
N GLU A 4 -45.40 34.36 -33.73
CA GLU A 4 -44.32 33.79 -32.91
C GLU A 4 -44.55 32.29 -32.61
N GLU A 5 -45.79 31.87 -32.32
CA GLU A 5 -46.15 30.46 -32.14
C GLU A 5 -45.92 29.65 -33.43
N ALA A 6 -46.33 30.22 -34.57
CA ALA A 6 -46.12 29.59 -35.88
C ALA A 6 -44.62 29.47 -36.24
N LEU A 7 -43.81 30.48 -35.90
CA LEU A 7 -42.36 30.42 -36.08
C LEU A 7 -41.72 29.33 -35.19
N LYS A 8 -42.07 29.31 -33.89
CA LYS A 8 -41.55 28.32 -32.93
C LYS A 8 -41.91 26.89 -33.36
N ALA A 9 -43.15 26.65 -33.77
CA ALA A 9 -43.58 25.34 -34.26
C ALA A 9 -42.78 24.89 -35.51
N ARG A 10 -42.55 25.81 -36.46
CA ARG A 10 -41.78 25.51 -37.68
C ARG A 10 -40.30 25.23 -37.39
N THR A 11 -39.69 25.99 -36.48
CA THR A 11 -38.30 25.76 -36.03
C THR A 11 -38.15 24.43 -35.28
N LEU A 12 -39.09 24.09 -34.39
CA LEU A 12 -39.09 22.80 -33.69
C LEU A 12 -39.26 21.62 -34.66
N ALA A 13 -40.11 21.75 -35.68
CA ALA A 13 -40.26 20.73 -36.72
C ALA A 13 -38.95 20.52 -37.51
N LEU A 14 -38.27 21.61 -37.89
CA LEU A 14 -36.97 21.57 -38.56
C LEU A 14 -35.87 20.90 -37.71
N ILE A 15 -35.78 21.26 -36.43
CA ILE A 15 -34.83 20.65 -35.48
C ILE A 15 -35.14 19.16 -35.31
N SER A 16 -36.41 18.78 -35.14
CA SER A 16 -36.83 17.39 -35.02
C SER A 16 -36.49 16.56 -36.27
N GLN A 17 -36.68 17.13 -37.47
CA GLN A 17 -36.32 16.49 -38.74
C GLN A 17 -34.79 16.31 -38.88
N GLN A 18 -34.00 17.31 -38.49
CA GLN A 18 -32.54 17.22 -38.48
C GLN A 18 -32.05 16.17 -37.48
N MET A 19 -32.60 16.14 -36.26
CA MET A 19 -32.26 15.12 -35.26
C MET A 19 -32.58 13.71 -35.76
N ALA A 20 -33.75 13.49 -36.35
CA ALA A 20 -34.12 12.18 -36.90
C ALA A 20 -33.15 11.71 -38.00
N THR A 21 -32.71 12.63 -38.86
CA THR A 21 -31.72 12.35 -39.91
C THR A 21 -30.35 12.02 -39.32
N TRP A 22 -29.92 12.77 -38.29
CA TRP A 22 -28.64 12.54 -37.63
C TRP A 22 -28.59 11.22 -36.85
N VAL A 23 -29.67 10.87 -36.15
CA VAL A 23 -29.81 9.57 -35.47
C VAL A 23 -29.73 8.41 -36.47
N ALA A 24 -30.40 8.51 -37.62
CA ALA A 24 -30.34 7.49 -38.66
C ALA A 24 -28.92 7.30 -39.24
N GLU A 25 -28.19 8.39 -39.49
CA GLU A 25 -26.80 8.30 -39.98
C GLU A 25 -25.83 7.77 -38.91
N ILE A 26 -26.02 8.14 -37.63
CA ILE A 26 -25.26 7.56 -36.51
C ILE A 26 -25.51 6.05 -36.41
N GLN A 27 -26.76 5.60 -36.44
CA GLN A 27 -27.11 4.17 -36.41
C GLN A 27 -26.47 3.42 -37.59
N LYS A 28 -26.51 4.00 -38.79
CA LYS A 28 -25.87 3.44 -40.00
C LYS A 28 -24.33 3.45 -39.91
N SER A 29 -23.73 4.42 -39.21
CA SER A 29 -22.30 4.46 -38.95
C SER A 29 -21.87 3.38 -37.94
N ILE A 30 -22.64 3.21 -36.87
CA ILE A 30 -22.43 2.16 -35.86
C ILE A 30 -22.52 0.78 -36.51
N GLY A 31 -23.55 0.51 -37.32
CA GLY A 31 -23.70 -0.76 -38.04
C GLY A 31 -22.50 -1.09 -38.91
N ARG A 32 -22.06 -0.14 -39.76
CA ARG A 32 -20.84 -0.29 -40.60
C ARG A 32 -19.58 -0.56 -39.76
N HIS A 33 -19.45 0.08 -38.60
CA HIS A 33 -18.30 -0.14 -37.72
C HIS A 33 -18.34 -1.53 -37.06
N GLN A 34 -19.52 -1.99 -36.64
CA GLN A 34 -19.72 -3.33 -36.09
C GLN A 34 -19.44 -4.42 -37.14
N GLU A 35 -19.95 -4.28 -38.37
CA GLU A 35 -19.65 -5.19 -39.49
C GLU A 35 -18.14 -5.27 -39.76
N ASN A 36 -17.44 -4.13 -39.74
CA ASN A 36 -15.99 -4.09 -39.95
C ASN A 36 -15.19 -4.69 -38.78
N LEU A 37 -15.67 -4.57 -37.54
CA LEU A 37 -15.07 -5.22 -36.37
C LEU A 37 -15.25 -6.74 -36.40
N VAL A 38 -16.44 -7.24 -36.78
CA VAL A 38 -16.68 -8.68 -36.94
C VAL A 38 -15.77 -9.23 -38.03
N ARG A 39 -15.72 -8.58 -39.20
CA ARG A 39 -14.86 -9.00 -40.30
C ARG A 39 -13.37 -9.02 -39.93
N THR A 40 -12.87 -8.01 -39.22
CA THR A 40 -11.45 -8.00 -38.80
C THR A 40 -11.14 -9.02 -37.70
N LEU A 41 -12.13 -9.39 -36.88
CA LEU A 41 -12.01 -10.54 -35.96
C LEU A 41 -11.95 -11.87 -36.71
N ASP A 42 -12.79 -12.09 -37.73
CA ASP A 42 -12.75 -13.29 -38.57
C ASP A 42 -11.40 -13.41 -39.32
N GLU A 43 -10.93 -12.32 -39.94
CA GLU A 43 -9.62 -12.27 -40.61
C GLU A 43 -8.47 -12.53 -39.62
N LEU A 44 -8.55 -12.06 -38.37
CA LEU A 44 -7.58 -12.38 -37.31
C LEU A 44 -7.64 -13.85 -36.88
N GLN A 45 -8.84 -14.43 -36.72
CA GLN A 45 -8.99 -15.84 -36.36
C GLN A 45 -8.45 -16.77 -37.45
N GLU A 46 -8.73 -16.48 -38.73
CA GLU A 46 -8.18 -17.26 -39.86
C GLU A 46 -6.65 -17.13 -39.93
N ASN A 47 -6.09 -15.96 -39.61
CA ASN A 47 -4.64 -15.78 -39.54
C ASN A 47 -4.02 -16.56 -38.36
N VAL A 48 -4.64 -16.54 -37.18
CA VAL A 48 -4.17 -17.32 -36.01
C VAL A 48 -4.22 -18.82 -36.31
N ALA A 49 -5.31 -19.33 -36.89
CA ALA A 49 -5.41 -20.74 -37.28
C ALA A 49 -4.31 -21.15 -38.29
N ARG A 50 -3.96 -20.27 -39.24
CA ARG A 50 -2.85 -20.47 -40.19
C ARG A 50 -1.46 -20.43 -39.56
N TYR A 51 -1.31 -19.86 -38.36
CA TYR A 51 -0.07 -19.96 -37.58
C TYR A 51 -0.03 -21.24 -36.75
N ASP A 52 -1.16 -21.63 -36.15
CA ASP A 52 -1.29 -22.86 -35.35
C ASP A 52 -0.92 -24.12 -36.19
N GLU A 53 -1.43 -24.21 -37.43
CA GLU A 53 -1.11 -25.29 -38.37
C GLU A 53 0.38 -25.35 -38.80
N LYS A 54 1.15 -24.28 -38.57
CA LYS A 54 2.60 -24.21 -38.87
C LYS A 54 3.50 -24.46 -37.67
N ILE A 55 2.94 -24.59 -36.47
CA ILE A 55 3.68 -24.80 -35.23
C ILE A 55 3.67 -26.31 -34.92
N ASP A 56 4.65 -27.03 -35.46
CA ASP A 56 4.94 -28.39 -34.97
C ASP A 56 5.61 -28.27 -33.59
N GLU A 57 4.80 -28.37 -32.53
CA GLU A 57 5.28 -28.40 -31.14
C GLU A 57 6.33 -29.49 -30.91
N GLY A 58 6.27 -30.59 -31.66
CA GLY A 58 7.25 -31.68 -31.63
C GLY A 58 8.58 -31.30 -32.29
N GLU A 59 8.57 -30.54 -33.38
CA GLU A 59 9.77 -29.96 -33.97
C GLU A 59 10.39 -28.92 -33.03
N ILE A 60 9.58 -28.04 -32.44
CA ILE A 60 10.04 -27.05 -31.45
C ILE A 60 10.63 -27.75 -30.21
N ALA A 61 9.97 -28.78 -29.67
CA ALA A 61 10.49 -29.55 -28.55
C ALA A 61 11.81 -30.24 -28.88
N ARG A 62 11.96 -30.80 -30.09
CA ARG A 62 13.23 -31.39 -30.57
C ARG A 62 14.32 -30.33 -30.74
N ALA A 63 13.99 -29.17 -31.29
CA ALA A 63 14.92 -28.05 -31.44
C ALA A 63 15.38 -27.51 -30.08
N ILE A 64 14.47 -27.37 -29.10
CA ILE A 64 14.81 -27.00 -27.72
C ILE A 64 15.74 -28.05 -27.09
N VAL A 65 15.44 -29.34 -27.23
CA VAL A 65 16.31 -30.42 -26.73
C VAL A 65 17.68 -30.43 -27.41
N GLN A 66 17.75 -30.12 -28.71
CA GLN A 66 19.01 -30.03 -29.43
C GLN A 66 19.84 -28.82 -28.96
N VAL A 67 19.23 -27.64 -28.87
CA VAL A 67 19.87 -26.41 -28.36
C VAL A 67 20.34 -26.58 -26.91
N LEU A 68 19.59 -27.29 -26.05
CA LEU A 68 20.01 -27.60 -24.67
C LEU A 68 21.16 -28.62 -24.58
N LYS A 69 21.37 -29.45 -25.61
CA LYS A 69 22.54 -30.35 -25.69
C LYS A 69 23.78 -29.63 -26.23
N GLU A 70 23.59 -28.73 -27.20
CA GLU A 70 24.67 -27.95 -27.82
C GLU A 70 25.14 -26.79 -26.93
N ASN A 71 24.19 -26.15 -26.23
CA ASN A 71 24.43 -25.19 -25.16
C ASN A 71 23.87 -25.76 -23.85
N PRO A 72 24.59 -26.68 -23.17
CA PRO A 72 24.23 -27.04 -21.81
C PRO A 72 24.18 -25.77 -20.95
N PRO A 73 23.16 -25.58 -20.10
CA PRO A 73 23.06 -24.39 -19.27
C PRO A 73 24.34 -24.27 -18.43
N PRO A 74 24.92 -23.05 -18.30
CA PRO A 74 26.13 -22.87 -17.51
C PRO A 74 25.90 -23.44 -16.11
N ALA A 75 26.86 -24.23 -15.65
CA ALA A 75 26.76 -24.95 -14.38
C ALA A 75 26.22 -24.02 -13.30
N ALA A 76 25.09 -24.41 -12.68
CA ALA A 76 24.31 -23.54 -11.80
C ALA A 76 25.24 -22.77 -10.84
N PRO A 77 25.09 -21.43 -10.74
CA PRO A 77 26.11 -20.58 -10.14
C PRO A 77 26.47 -21.10 -8.75
N ARG A 78 27.75 -21.48 -8.57
CA ARG A 78 28.28 -22.01 -7.31
C ARG A 78 28.40 -20.90 -6.26
N GLY A 79 27.25 -20.46 -5.80
CA GLY A 79 27.05 -19.62 -4.64
C GLY A 79 25.92 -20.20 -3.78
N PRO A 80 25.59 -19.58 -2.64
CA PRO A 80 24.62 -20.12 -1.67
C PRO A 80 23.14 -20.05 -2.12
N GLY A 81 22.83 -19.74 -3.39
CA GLY A 81 21.48 -19.84 -3.95
C GLY A 81 20.48 -18.74 -3.59
N PHE A 82 20.92 -17.63 -2.96
CA PHE A 82 20.03 -16.58 -2.45
C PHE A 82 19.36 -15.67 -3.50
N ASP A 83 19.47 -15.95 -4.81
CA ASP A 83 18.91 -15.07 -5.84
C ASP A 83 17.38 -14.95 -5.77
N ARG A 84 16.69 -16.04 -5.46
CA ARG A 84 15.23 -16.03 -5.22
C ARG A 84 14.86 -15.20 -3.99
N LEU A 85 15.56 -15.41 -2.87
CA LEU A 85 15.36 -14.64 -1.64
C LEU A 85 15.58 -13.14 -1.87
N LYS A 86 16.67 -12.73 -2.54
CA LYS A 86 16.90 -11.33 -2.94
C LYS A 86 15.76 -10.78 -3.80
N GLY A 87 15.27 -11.56 -4.76
CA GLY A 87 14.10 -11.21 -5.57
C GLY A 87 12.86 -10.92 -4.72
N SER A 88 12.54 -11.83 -3.79
CA SER A 88 11.39 -11.69 -2.89
C SER A 88 11.53 -10.52 -1.91
N LEU A 89 12.71 -10.27 -1.34
CA LEU A 89 12.96 -9.09 -0.51
C LEU A 89 12.74 -7.78 -1.31
N ASN A 90 13.32 -7.68 -2.51
CA ASN A 90 13.15 -6.54 -3.41
C ASN A 90 11.69 -6.37 -3.90
N ALA A 91 10.88 -7.43 -3.91
CA ALA A 91 9.46 -7.34 -4.25
C ALA A 91 8.64 -6.79 -3.07
N ILE A 92 8.89 -7.26 -1.86
CA ILE A 92 8.20 -6.81 -0.63
C ILE A 92 8.54 -5.34 -0.31
N GLU A 93 9.79 -4.91 -0.53
CA GLU A 93 10.25 -3.53 -0.32
C GLU A 93 9.53 -2.49 -1.18
N LYS A 94 8.94 -2.88 -2.32
CA LYS A 94 8.15 -1.99 -3.19
C LYS A 94 6.81 -1.57 -2.59
N GLY A 95 6.34 -2.25 -1.54
CA GLY A 95 5.05 -1.95 -0.93
C GLY A 95 5.06 -0.60 -0.20
N THR A 96 4.24 0.34 -0.67
CA THR A 96 4.13 1.70 -0.11
C THR A 96 3.09 1.79 1.01
N SER A 97 2.27 0.76 1.17
CA SER A 97 1.23 0.66 2.21
C SER A 97 1.23 -0.71 2.89
N LEU A 98 0.63 -0.79 4.08
CA LEU A 98 0.42 -2.05 4.81
C LEU A 98 -0.19 -3.14 3.90
N SER A 99 -1.25 -2.79 3.17
CA SER A 99 -1.95 -3.73 2.27
C SER A 99 -1.05 -4.21 1.13
N GLU A 100 -0.24 -3.33 0.54
CA GLU A 100 0.70 -3.71 -0.53
C GLU A 100 1.79 -4.64 -0.01
N VAL A 101 2.44 -4.31 1.10
CA VAL A 101 3.52 -5.14 1.68
C VAL A 101 3.01 -6.54 2.03
N LEU A 102 1.81 -6.65 2.62
CA LEU A 102 1.18 -7.95 2.90
C LEU A 102 0.80 -8.71 1.62
N THR A 103 0.36 -8.00 0.56
CA THR A 103 0.03 -8.59 -0.74
C THR A 103 1.28 -9.12 -1.44
N TYR A 104 2.38 -8.37 -1.44
CA TYR A 104 3.67 -8.82 -1.96
C TYR A 104 4.19 -10.02 -1.19
N LEU A 105 4.16 -9.98 0.15
CA LEU A 105 4.58 -11.11 1.01
C LEU A 105 3.85 -12.42 0.65
N VAL A 106 2.52 -12.40 0.56
CA VAL A 106 1.73 -13.58 0.18
C VAL A 106 2.05 -14.04 -1.25
N ASN A 107 2.24 -13.09 -2.18
CA ASN A 107 2.60 -13.41 -3.56
C ASN A 107 3.96 -14.09 -3.68
N GLU A 108 4.98 -13.60 -2.96
CA GLU A 108 6.32 -14.19 -2.94
C GLU A 108 6.30 -15.56 -2.26
N VAL A 109 5.65 -15.70 -1.11
CA VAL A 109 5.58 -16.98 -0.39
C VAL A 109 4.85 -18.06 -1.20
N SER A 110 3.86 -17.69 -2.01
CA SER A 110 3.20 -18.62 -2.95
C SER A 110 4.09 -19.15 -4.10
N THR A 111 5.35 -18.69 -4.21
CA THR A 111 6.35 -19.28 -5.13
C THR A 111 7.17 -20.41 -4.49
N TYR A 112 7.11 -20.55 -3.16
CA TYR A 112 7.81 -21.58 -2.38
C TYR A 112 6.86 -22.65 -1.81
N MET A 113 5.57 -22.31 -1.67
CA MET A 113 4.53 -23.15 -1.05
C MET A 113 3.33 -23.30 -1.98
N ASP A 114 2.67 -24.47 -1.95
CA ASP A 114 1.48 -24.74 -2.77
C ASP A 114 0.38 -23.70 -2.50
N ARG A 115 0.20 -23.30 -1.23
CA ARG A 115 -0.75 -22.24 -0.84
C ARG A 115 -0.17 -21.32 0.24
N ALA A 116 -0.55 -20.04 0.17
CA ALA A 116 -0.24 -19.02 1.16
C ALA A 116 -1.48 -18.15 1.44
N ALA A 117 -1.79 -17.91 2.72
CA ALA A 117 -2.96 -17.14 3.14
C ALA A 117 -2.64 -16.30 4.39
N MET A 118 -2.90 -15.00 4.32
CA MET A 118 -2.73 -14.06 5.43
C MET A 118 -4.02 -13.92 6.22
N PHE A 119 -3.93 -14.08 7.54
CA PHE A 119 -5.04 -13.91 8.48
C PHE A 119 -4.76 -12.74 9.43
N ILE A 120 -5.64 -11.74 9.45
CA ILE A 120 -5.52 -10.57 10.34
C ILE A 120 -6.11 -10.90 11.71
N VAL A 121 -5.35 -10.66 12.77
CA VAL A 121 -5.81 -10.87 14.15
C VAL A 121 -6.72 -9.73 14.58
N LYS A 122 -7.95 -10.07 14.98
CA LYS A 122 -8.96 -9.15 15.51
C LYS A 122 -9.54 -9.73 16.80
N GLY A 123 -9.03 -9.25 17.93
CA GLY A 123 -9.42 -9.75 19.26
C GLY A 123 -9.05 -11.22 19.44
N PRO A 124 -10.00 -12.13 19.78
CA PRO A 124 -9.72 -13.54 20.02
C PRO A 124 -9.63 -14.40 18.75
N SER A 125 -9.70 -13.79 17.56
CA SER A 125 -9.85 -14.48 16.27
C SER A 125 -8.85 -13.99 15.23
N ALA A 126 -8.44 -14.88 14.33
CA ALA A 126 -7.72 -14.55 13.10
C ALA A 126 -8.65 -14.73 11.89
N ILE A 127 -8.81 -13.69 11.08
CA ILE A 127 -9.76 -13.65 9.97
C ILE A 127 -9.00 -13.57 8.65
N GLY A 128 -9.31 -14.46 7.71
CA GLY A 128 -8.65 -14.50 6.40
C GLY A 128 -8.84 -13.20 5.62
N TRP A 129 -7.77 -12.74 4.96
CA TRP A 129 -7.74 -11.43 4.29
C TRP A 129 -7.33 -11.52 2.82
N TYR A 130 -6.18 -12.12 2.52
CA TYR A 130 -5.67 -12.32 1.16
C TYR A 130 -4.87 -13.62 1.08
N GLY A 131 -4.96 -14.34 -0.04
CA GLY A 131 -4.32 -15.62 -0.23
C GLY A 131 -4.20 -16.01 -1.69
N LYS A 132 -3.28 -16.95 -1.97
CA LYS A 132 -2.90 -17.43 -3.30
C LYS A 132 -2.58 -18.93 -3.26
N GLY A 133 -2.75 -19.61 -4.39
CA GLY A 133 -2.83 -21.09 -4.45
C GLY A 133 -4.19 -21.64 -4.00
N LEU A 134 -5.16 -20.78 -3.73
CA LEU A 134 -6.51 -21.15 -3.30
C LEU A 134 -7.43 -21.38 -4.51
N PRO A 135 -8.25 -22.44 -4.53
CA PRO A 135 -9.26 -22.65 -5.59
C PRO A 135 -10.29 -21.51 -5.68
N SER A 136 -10.58 -20.86 -4.55
CA SER A 136 -11.40 -19.65 -4.49
C SER A 136 -10.78 -18.66 -3.50
N PRO A 137 -10.16 -17.55 -3.97
CA PRO A 137 -9.58 -16.54 -3.09
C PRO A 137 -10.60 -15.86 -2.17
N ASP A 138 -11.86 -15.71 -2.60
CA ASP A 138 -12.90 -15.08 -1.79
C ASP A 138 -13.39 -15.95 -0.62
N ALA A 139 -13.27 -17.28 -0.72
CA ALA A 139 -13.60 -18.20 0.37
C ALA A 139 -12.76 -17.92 1.63
N LEU A 140 -11.51 -17.45 1.47
CA LEU A 140 -10.63 -17.08 2.58
C LEU A 140 -11.23 -16.00 3.49
N LYS A 141 -11.95 -15.01 2.92
CA LYS A 141 -12.57 -13.92 3.68
C LYS A 141 -13.67 -14.41 4.64
N GLN A 142 -14.19 -15.62 4.40
CA GLN A 142 -15.18 -16.30 5.23
C GLN A 142 -14.55 -17.27 6.25
N VAL A 143 -13.22 -17.36 6.31
CA VAL A 143 -12.50 -18.17 7.29
C VAL A 143 -12.16 -17.34 8.51
N ASN A 144 -12.65 -17.79 9.66
CA ASN A 144 -12.37 -17.24 10.98
C ASN A 144 -11.82 -18.38 11.84
N VAL A 145 -10.58 -18.22 12.32
CA VAL A 145 -9.88 -19.17 13.19
C VAL A 145 -9.86 -18.60 14.61
N PRO A 146 -10.60 -19.17 15.58
CA PRO A 146 -10.51 -18.74 16.97
C PRO A 146 -9.13 -19.08 17.54
N LEU A 147 -8.41 -18.08 18.05
CA LEU A 147 -7.05 -18.27 18.54
C LEU A 147 -6.98 -19.13 19.81
N GLY A 148 -8.07 -19.26 20.57
CA GLY A 148 -8.15 -20.19 21.70
C GLY A 148 -8.36 -21.67 21.31
N ALA A 149 -8.68 -21.97 20.05
CA ALA A 149 -9.08 -23.33 19.63
C ALA A 149 -7.91 -24.26 19.31
N ASP A 150 -8.26 -25.54 19.07
CA ASP A 150 -7.50 -26.75 18.63
C ASP A 150 -6.39 -26.63 17.56
N THR A 151 -5.62 -25.54 17.45
CA THR A 151 -5.03 -25.08 16.18
C THR A 151 -3.56 -24.66 16.25
N CYS A 152 -2.85 -24.72 15.12
CA CYS A 152 -1.51 -24.13 14.99
C CYS A 152 -1.51 -22.61 15.23
N PHE A 153 -2.63 -21.93 14.93
CA PHE A 153 -2.82 -20.50 15.21
C PHE A 153 -2.76 -20.18 16.72
N ARG A 154 -3.28 -21.07 17.59
CA ARG A 154 -3.09 -20.96 19.05
C ARG A 154 -1.62 -21.12 19.45
N GLY A 155 -0.93 -22.07 18.83
CA GLY A 155 0.51 -22.25 19.02
C GLY A 155 1.27 -20.94 18.76
N VAL A 156 1.01 -20.31 17.61
CA VAL A 156 1.58 -19.00 17.23
C VAL A 156 1.17 -17.88 18.21
N GLN A 157 -0.08 -17.86 18.68
CA GLN A 157 -0.54 -16.87 19.68
C GLN A 157 0.26 -16.97 20.98
N ASN A 158 0.46 -18.20 21.47
CA ASN A 158 1.08 -18.51 22.75
C ASN A 158 2.61 -18.33 22.73
N THR A 159 3.29 -18.83 21.70
CA THR A 159 4.76 -18.80 21.61
C THR A 159 5.31 -17.52 21.01
N ARG A 160 4.53 -16.85 20.14
CA ARG A 160 5.00 -15.78 19.24
C ARG A 160 6.13 -16.23 18.31
N SER A 161 6.19 -17.52 17.99
CA SER A 161 7.13 -18.12 17.03
C SER A 161 6.37 -18.87 15.92
N ALA A 162 7.06 -19.21 14.83
CA ALA A 162 6.50 -20.07 13.80
C ALA A 162 6.11 -21.45 14.35
N VAL A 163 5.00 -22.01 13.86
CA VAL A 163 4.51 -23.35 14.18
C VAL A 163 4.44 -24.16 12.89
N ARG A 164 5.26 -25.21 12.82
CA ARG A 164 5.32 -26.16 11.70
C ARG A 164 4.83 -27.53 12.17
N GLY A 165 4.07 -28.23 11.33
CA GLY A 165 3.57 -29.56 11.66
C GLY A 165 2.83 -30.23 10.52
N LYS A 166 2.15 -31.35 10.82
CA LYS A 166 1.28 -32.06 9.89
C LYS A 166 -0.18 -31.74 10.20
N LEU A 167 -1.01 -31.56 9.17
CA LEU A 167 -2.42 -31.21 9.29
C LEU A 167 -3.22 -32.31 9.99
N GLN A 168 -2.87 -33.58 9.74
CA GLN A 168 -3.43 -34.76 10.42
C GLN A 168 -3.26 -34.72 11.95
N ASP A 169 -2.18 -34.10 12.44
CA ASP A 169 -1.86 -34.03 13.87
C ASP A 169 -2.58 -32.85 14.56
N SER A 170 -3.31 -32.01 13.80
CA SER A 170 -4.11 -30.89 14.31
C SER A 170 -5.50 -30.84 13.65
N PRO A 171 -6.46 -31.67 14.11
CA PRO A 171 -7.81 -31.72 13.58
C PRO A 171 -8.54 -30.37 13.63
N GLY A 172 -8.27 -29.53 14.65
CA GLY A 172 -8.83 -28.19 14.72
C GLY A 172 -8.31 -27.26 13.62
N THR A 173 -7.03 -27.38 13.23
CA THR A 173 -6.49 -26.65 12.07
C THR A 173 -7.15 -27.14 10.78
N ALA A 174 -7.29 -28.46 10.59
CA ALA A 174 -7.95 -29.06 9.44
C ALA A 174 -9.41 -28.58 9.29
N GLN A 175 -10.16 -28.56 10.40
CA GLN A 175 -11.53 -28.03 10.42
C GLN A 175 -11.56 -26.54 10.07
N ALA A 176 -10.67 -25.73 10.67
CA ALA A 176 -10.64 -24.29 10.47
C ALA A 176 -10.32 -23.89 9.02
N ILE A 177 -9.36 -24.57 8.38
CA ILE A 177 -8.93 -24.27 6.99
C ILE A 177 -9.68 -25.08 5.93
N SER A 178 -10.63 -25.94 6.31
CA SER A 178 -11.43 -26.78 5.39
C SER A 178 -12.07 -26.00 4.21
N ARG A 179 -12.53 -24.77 4.46
CA ARG A 179 -13.11 -23.87 3.43
C ARG A 179 -12.12 -23.42 2.35
N LEU A 180 -10.81 -23.57 2.58
CA LEU A 180 -9.78 -23.34 1.57
C LEU A 180 -9.72 -24.49 0.54
N GLY A 181 -10.37 -25.62 0.81
CA GLY A 181 -10.37 -26.82 -0.03
C GLY A 181 -9.00 -27.52 -0.07
N GLY A 182 -8.78 -28.32 -1.11
CA GLY A 182 -7.49 -28.96 -1.41
C GLY A 182 -7.12 -30.15 -0.49
N SER A 183 -5.93 -30.69 -0.71
CA SER A 183 -5.38 -31.90 -0.07
C SER A 183 -4.07 -31.62 0.67
N ALA A 184 -4.04 -30.53 1.44
CA ALA A 184 -2.89 -30.14 2.25
C ALA A 184 -2.54 -31.21 3.30
N LYS A 185 -1.25 -31.38 3.56
CA LYS A 185 -0.70 -32.31 4.56
C LYS A 185 0.30 -31.64 5.48
N GLY A 186 1.32 -30.97 4.94
CA GLY A 186 2.30 -30.20 5.72
C GLY A 186 1.81 -28.75 5.90
N VAL A 187 1.90 -28.22 7.12
CA VAL A 187 1.48 -26.84 7.44
C VAL A 187 2.55 -26.03 8.15
N LEU A 188 2.52 -24.71 7.92
CA LEU A 188 3.32 -23.70 8.58
C LEU A 188 2.43 -22.50 8.92
N ALA A 189 2.50 -22.00 10.16
CA ALA A 189 1.88 -20.76 10.57
C ALA A 189 2.95 -19.85 11.19
N VAL A 190 3.11 -18.63 10.67
CA VAL A 190 4.18 -17.69 11.04
C VAL A 190 3.58 -16.38 11.59
N PRO A 191 4.01 -15.89 12.77
CA PRO A 191 3.51 -14.65 13.34
C PRO A 191 4.04 -13.42 12.59
N LEU A 192 3.15 -12.52 12.18
CA LEU A 192 3.51 -11.15 11.87
C LEU A 192 3.35 -10.28 13.12
N ILE A 193 4.47 -9.93 13.73
CA ILE A 193 4.52 -9.07 14.92
C ILE A 193 4.82 -7.63 14.46
N LEU A 194 3.91 -6.71 14.78
CA LEU A 194 4.05 -5.27 14.55
C LEU A 194 3.97 -4.56 15.89
N ARG A 195 4.98 -3.76 16.25
CA ARG A 195 5.06 -3.07 17.56
C ARG A 195 4.72 -3.98 18.75
N ASP A 196 5.37 -5.14 18.82
CA ASP A 196 5.22 -6.21 19.83
C ASP A 196 3.84 -6.89 19.90
N LYS A 197 2.90 -6.50 19.03
CA LYS A 197 1.57 -7.12 18.92
C LYS A 197 1.53 -8.09 17.74
N LEU A 198 0.96 -9.27 17.98
CA LEU A 198 0.62 -10.22 16.93
C LEU A 198 -0.53 -9.61 16.10
N ALA A 199 -0.18 -9.05 14.94
CA ALA A 199 -1.11 -8.31 14.09
C ALA A 199 -1.75 -9.20 13.03
N ALA A 200 -1.00 -10.18 12.53
CA ALA A 200 -1.47 -11.17 11.57
C ALA A 200 -0.72 -12.51 11.76
N ILE A 201 -1.24 -13.56 11.15
CA ILE A 201 -0.60 -14.86 11.01
C ILE A 201 -0.59 -15.19 9.51
N LEU A 202 0.60 -15.44 8.96
CA LEU A 202 0.73 -16.04 7.63
C LEU A 202 0.60 -17.55 7.80
N TYR A 203 -0.40 -18.14 7.16
CA TYR A 203 -0.58 -19.59 7.06
C TYR A 203 -0.13 -20.05 5.67
N CYS A 204 0.61 -21.15 5.61
CA CYS A 204 1.04 -21.80 4.37
C CYS A 204 0.90 -23.31 4.50
N ASP A 205 0.61 -23.97 3.39
CA ASP A 205 0.56 -25.43 3.36
C ASP A 205 1.02 -26.04 2.03
N THR A 206 1.28 -27.35 2.09
CA THR A 206 1.71 -28.15 0.96
C THR A 206 1.09 -29.54 1.00
N THR A 207 0.98 -30.15 -0.17
CA THR A 207 0.60 -31.55 -0.42
C THR A 207 1.66 -32.57 0.05
N ARG A 208 2.90 -32.13 0.31
CA ARG A 208 3.96 -32.94 0.94
C ARG A 208 3.63 -33.19 2.42
N ASP A 209 4.05 -34.33 2.98
CA ASP A 209 3.73 -34.74 4.36
C ASP A 209 4.23 -33.76 5.43
N GLU A 210 5.23 -32.93 5.12
CA GLU A 210 5.73 -31.85 5.96
C GLU A 210 6.24 -30.66 5.11
N VAL A 211 6.28 -29.47 5.72
CA VAL A 211 6.95 -28.30 5.14
C VAL A 211 8.46 -28.47 5.33
N PRO A 212 9.31 -28.43 4.28
CA PRO A 212 10.75 -28.55 4.45
C PRO A 212 11.34 -27.42 5.31
N ALA A 213 12.46 -27.69 5.98
CA ALA A 213 13.04 -26.74 6.94
C ALA A 213 13.54 -25.44 6.26
N ALA A 214 14.26 -25.55 5.15
CA ALA A 214 14.81 -24.39 4.44
C ALA A 214 13.71 -23.46 3.91
N GLU A 215 12.63 -24.01 3.36
CA GLU A 215 11.44 -23.24 2.98
C GLU A 215 10.76 -22.57 4.19
N ALA A 216 10.67 -23.24 5.34
CA ALA A 216 10.11 -22.64 6.56
C ALA A 216 10.96 -21.47 7.08
N ASP A 217 12.29 -21.66 7.17
CA ASP A 217 13.24 -20.62 7.59
C ASP A 217 13.19 -19.41 6.65
N LEU A 218 13.13 -19.66 5.33
CA LEU A 218 13.00 -18.61 4.31
C LEU A 218 11.71 -17.81 4.49
N ILE A 219 10.58 -18.47 4.73
CA ILE A 219 9.28 -17.81 4.92
C ILE A 219 9.29 -16.98 6.21
N GLU A 220 9.90 -17.46 7.29
CA GLU A 220 10.03 -16.69 8.53
C GLU A 220 10.88 -15.43 8.32
N ILE A 221 11.98 -15.50 7.58
CA ILE A 221 12.78 -14.33 7.17
C ILE A 221 11.93 -13.32 6.40
N LEU A 222 11.13 -13.76 5.41
CA LEU A 222 10.26 -12.88 4.62
C LEU A 222 9.18 -12.19 5.48
N VAL A 223 8.57 -12.92 6.42
CA VAL A 223 7.54 -12.37 7.33
C VAL A 223 8.15 -11.35 8.29
N VAL A 224 9.31 -11.64 8.88
CA VAL A 224 10.03 -10.70 9.76
C VAL A 224 10.43 -9.44 8.99
N PHE A 225 10.96 -9.58 7.76
CA PHE A 225 11.34 -8.45 6.91
C PHE A 225 10.15 -7.56 6.54
N ALA A 226 9.04 -8.17 6.09
CA ALA A 226 7.80 -7.45 5.83
C ALA A 226 7.28 -6.69 7.07
N GLY A 227 7.38 -7.30 8.25
CA GLY A 227 7.07 -6.64 9.52
C GLY A 227 7.90 -5.38 9.78
N LYS A 228 9.20 -5.41 9.46
CA LYS A 228 10.08 -4.23 9.60
C LYS A 228 9.76 -3.11 8.60
N ILE A 229 9.41 -3.45 7.36
CA ILE A 229 8.92 -2.45 6.39
C ILE A 229 7.63 -1.81 6.90
N ILE A 230 6.68 -2.62 7.39
CA ILE A 230 5.39 -2.12 7.92
C ILE A 230 5.58 -1.24 9.16
N ASP A 231 6.46 -1.62 10.09
CA ASP A 231 6.79 -0.80 11.26
C ASP A 231 7.41 0.55 10.84
N MET A 232 8.26 0.56 9.80
CA MET A 232 8.87 1.77 9.23
C MET A 232 7.84 2.69 8.56
N LEU A 233 6.98 2.15 7.68
CA LEU A 233 5.87 2.87 7.05
C LEU A 233 4.91 3.47 8.10
N SER A 234 4.66 2.72 9.19
CA SER A 234 3.81 3.17 10.29
C SER A 234 4.48 4.19 11.22
N GLY A 235 5.81 4.27 11.18
CA GLY A 235 6.66 5.14 12.01
C GLY A 235 7.02 6.47 11.36
N ALA A 236 6.80 6.63 10.05
CA ALA A 236 6.88 7.91 9.38
C ALA A 236 5.96 8.93 10.10
N PRO A 237 6.43 10.18 10.34
CA PRO A 237 5.60 11.19 10.98
C PRO A 237 4.39 11.45 10.09
N LYS A 238 3.22 10.99 10.52
CA LYS A 238 1.94 11.31 9.90
C LYS A 238 1.89 12.83 9.79
N ALA A 239 1.92 13.36 8.56
CA ALA A 239 1.91 14.79 8.30
C ALA A 239 0.82 15.41 9.17
N ALA A 240 1.20 16.38 9.99
CA ALA A 240 0.37 16.82 11.10
C ALA A 240 -0.85 17.56 10.55
N ILE A 241 -1.93 16.82 10.29
CA ILE A 241 -3.28 17.36 10.17
C ILE A 241 -3.46 18.22 11.41
N GLY A 242 -3.56 19.53 11.19
CA GLY A 242 -3.23 20.52 12.19
C GLY A 242 -3.88 20.21 13.53
N ARG A 243 -3.07 20.13 14.59
CA ARG A 243 -3.58 20.19 15.95
C ARG A 243 -4.13 21.60 16.16
N THR A 244 -5.39 21.83 15.79
CA THR A 244 -6.14 22.95 16.31
C THR A 244 -6.17 22.80 17.82
N THR A 245 -5.40 23.64 18.50
CA THR A 245 -5.41 23.82 19.95
C THR A 245 -6.68 24.56 20.35
N GLY A 246 -7.83 23.96 20.04
CA GLY A 246 -9.14 24.37 20.52
C GLY A 246 -9.51 23.57 21.76
N ASN A 247 -9.89 24.25 22.82
CA ASN A 247 -10.31 23.61 24.07
C ASN A 247 -11.55 22.73 23.84
N MET A 248 -11.75 21.75 24.72
CA MET A 248 -12.85 20.77 24.58
C MET A 248 -14.24 21.42 24.50
N ALA A 249 -14.39 22.62 25.09
CA ALA A 249 -15.59 23.46 24.96
C ALA A 249 -15.84 23.98 23.54
N GLU A 250 -14.79 24.37 22.80
CA GLU A 250 -14.90 24.94 21.45
C GLU A 250 -15.26 23.84 20.43
N ARG A 251 -14.68 22.64 20.57
CA ARG A 251 -15.09 21.48 19.77
C ARG A 251 -16.54 21.08 20.06
N ALA A 252 -17.00 21.19 21.31
CA ALA A 252 -18.40 20.96 21.68
C ALA A 252 -19.35 22.10 21.27
N ALA A 253 -18.85 23.29 20.96
CA ALA A 253 -19.63 24.38 20.38
C ALA A 253 -19.77 24.22 18.86
N ALA A 254 -18.66 23.94 18.15
CA ALA A 254 -18.67 23.73 16.70
C ALA A 254 -19.54 22.53 16.26
N ILE A 255 -19.54 21.44 17.03
CA ILE A 255 -20.40 20.27 16.76
C ILE A 255 -21.90 20.60 16.98
N ARG A 256 -22.22 21.52 17.91
CA ARG A 256 -23.61 21.98 18.10
C ARG A 256 -24.06 22.90 16.98
N ALA A 257 -23.26 23.92 16.64
CA ALA A 257 -23.57 24.86 15.57
C ALA A 257 -23.78 24.15 14.21
N GLY A 258 -22.84 23.29 13.79
CA GLY A 258 -22.98 22.50 12.56
C GLY A 258 -24.10 21.46 12.61
N GLY A 259 -24.54 21.05 13.80
CA GLY A 259 -25.67 20.16 14.01
C GLY A 259 -27.04 20.85 13.90
N GLU A 260 -27.12 22.17 14.13
CA GLU A 260 -28.35 22.95 14.01
C GLU A 260 -28.64 23.33 12.56
N GLU A 261 -27.65 23.83 11.80
CA GLU A 261 -27.82 24.19 10.38
C GLU A 261 -28.28 23.03 9.49
N VAL A 262 -27.76 21.82 9.74
CA VAL A 262 -28.17 20.60 9.00
C VAL A 262 -29.57 20.15 9.38
N ARG A 263 -30.00 20.40 10.63
CA ARG A 263 -31.28 19.91 11.16
C ARG A 263 -32.46 20.80 10.82
N GLU A 264 -32.24 22.12 10.72
CA GLU A 264 -33.24 23.07 10.24
C GLU A 264 -33.60 22.82 8.76
N ARG A 265 -32.61 22.45 7.92
CA ARG A 265 -32.84 22.02 6.53
C ARG A 265 -33.57 20.67 6.38
N ALA A 266 -33.65 19.86 7.43
CA ALA A 266 -34.15 18.48 7.35
C ALA A 266 -35.55 18.25 7.95
N GLY A 267 -36.11 19.21 8.70
CA GLY A 267 -37.52 19.18 9.14
C GLY A 267 -37.94 18.02 10.06
N VAL A 268 -37.00 17.34 10.73
CA VAL A 268 -37.29 16.14 11.53
C VAL A 268 -37.64 16.48 13.00
N PRO A 269 -38.80 16.04 13.53
CA PRO A 269 -39.17 16.27 14.93
C PRO A 269 -38.21 15.61 15.94
N ARG A 270 -38.16 16.15 17.16
CA ARG A 270 -37.34 15.65 18.27
C ARG A 270 -38.10 14.54 19.03
N PRO A 271 -37.52 13.35 19.28
CA PRO A 271 -38.17 12.32 20.09
C PRO A 271 -38.24 12.74 21.58
N PRO A 272 -39.24 12.26 22.34
CA PRO A 272 -39.44 12.64 23.74
C PRO A 272 -38.42 12.00 24.69
N THR A 273 -38.15 12.68 25.80
CA THR A 273 -37.25 12.23 26.88
C THR A 273 -37.90 11.20 27.81
N PRO A 274 -37.16 10.18 28.30
CA PRO A 274 -37.66 9.27 29.32
C PRO A 274 -37.73 9.93 30.71
N PRO A 275 -38.59 9.43 31.63
CA PRO A 275 -38.76 9.98 32.98
C PRO A 275 -37.64 9.57 33.96
N PRO A 276 -37.44 10.32 35.05
CA PRO A 276 -36.43 10.01 36.07
C PRO A 276 -36.88 8.89 37.04
N PRO A 277 -35.94 8.13 37.64
CA PRO A 277 -36.23 7.16 38.69
C PRO A 277 -36.46 7.84 40.07
N PRO A 278 -37.19 7.19 41.00
CA PRO A 278 -37.49 7.74 42.31
C PRO A 278 -36.36 7.56 43.35
N ALA A 279 -36.31 8.46 44.33
CA ALA A 279 -35.55 8.34 45.59
C ALA A 279 -36.50 7.82 46.72
N THR A 280 -36.07 7.38 47.91
CA THR A 280 -34.77 7.49 48.65
C THR A 280 -34.67 6.39 49.75
N GLN A 281 -33.54 6.35 50.49
CA GLN A 281 -33.33 5.69 51.81
C GLN A 281 -33.19 4.14 51.82
N GLY A 282 -32.47 3.55 52.80
CA GLY A 282 -31.66 4.16 53.86
C GLY A 282 -31.00 3.12 54.80
N SER A 283 -30.15 3.58 55.74
CA SER A 283 -29.33 2.82 56.73
C SER A 283 -28.32 1.80 56.14
N ASP A 284 -27.12 1.55 56.70
CA ASP A 284 -26.53 2.08 57.95
C ASP A 284 -24.98 2.19 57.90
N GLU A 285 -24.39 2.64 59.03
CA GLU A 285 -22.98 2.98 59.30
C GLU A 285 -21.87 1.99 58.86
N GLY A 286 -20.64 2.52 58.64
CA GLY A 286 -19.44 1.68 58.41
C GLY A 286 -18.17 2.45 58.05
N SER A 287 -17.56 3.15 59.01
CA SER A 287 -16.34 3.95 58.80
C SER A 287 -15.09 3.14 58.43
N SER A 288 -14.32 3.60 57.43
CA SER A 288 -12.84 3.68 57.50
C SER A 288 -12.24 4.43 56.29
N THR A 289 -11.63 5.59 56.56
CA THR A 289 -10.89 6.40 55.59
C THR A 289 -9.41 5.99 55.55
N VAL A 290 -8.85 5.78 54.36
CA VAL A 290 -7.41 6.04 54.10
C VAL A 290 -7.24 6.72 52.75
N MET A 291 -6.77 7.97 52.77
CA MET A 291 -6.29 8.70 51.60
C MET A 291 -4.80 8.42 51.41
N PHE A 292 -4.33 8.26 50.18
CA PHE A 292 -2.91 8.45 49.87
C PHE A 292 -2.73 9.50 48.78
N ASN A 293 -1.93 10.50 49.09
CA ASN A 293 -1.74 11.73 48.36
C ASN A 293 -0.48 11.70 47.50
N ALA A 294 -0.57 12.29 46.30
CA ALA A 294 0.54 12.39 45.37
C ALA A 294 1.51 13.52 45.80
N SER A 295 2.43 13.22 46.72
CA SER A 295 3.52 14.13 47.09
C SER A 295 4.66 13.42 47.83
N THR A 296 5.47 12.62 47.11
CA THR A 296 6.71 12.02 47.69
C THR A 296 7.84 11.70 46.70
N PHE A 297 7.68 11.93 45.39
CA PHE A 297 8.75 11.72 44.39
C PHE A 297 9.35 13.04 43.89
N ALA A 298 9.96 13.79 44.82
CA ALA A 298 10.66 15.04 44.51
C ALA A 298 11.86 15.31 45.45
N SER A 299 12.69 14.29 45.74
CA SER A 299 14.10 14.46 46.14
C SER A 299 14.82 13.11 46.31
N MET A 300 15.68 12.77 45.35
CA MET A 300 17.02 12.23 45.62
C MET A 300 17.87 12.33 44.34
N LYS A 301 19.10 12.80 44.51
CA LYS A 301 20.00 13.26 43.44
C LYS A 301 21.27 12.42 43.45
N GLN A 302 21.79 12.10 42.26
CA GLN A 302 23.12 11.52 41.99
C GLN A 302 23.44 10.11 42.52
N ALA A 303 23.60 9.18 41.57
CA ALA A 303 24.68 8.18 41.59
C ALA A 303 25.12 7.89 40.13
N GLN A 304 26.36 7.40 39.96
CA GLN A 304 27.11 7.41 38.69
C GLN A 304 26.66 6.37 37.64
N ALA A 305 26.99 6.65 36.38
CA ALA A 305 26.92 5.70 35.26
C ALA A 305 28.30 5.08 34.95
N PRO A 306 28.41 3.79 34.57
CA PRO A 306 29.65 3.19 34.06
C PRO A 306 30.01 3.68 32.64
N ALA A 307 31.31 3.69 32.32
CA ALA A 307 31.87 4.30 31.12
C ALA A 307 31.67 3.49 29.82
N ARG A 308 31.61 4.19 28.68
CA ARG A 308 31.84 3.64 27.33
C ARG A 308 33.29 3.91 26.91
N PRO A 309 33.94 3.04 26.09
CA PRO A 309 35.26 3.33 25.53
C PRO A 309 35.22 4.49 24.53
N SER A 310 36.34 5.22 24.46
CA SER A 310 36.52 6.45 23.67
C SER A 310 36.90 6.20 22.20
N PRO A 311 36.50 7.08 21.25
CA PRO A 311 36.94 7.02 19.85
C PRO A 311 38.38 7.57 19.66
N PRO A 312 39.06 7.25 18.54
CA PRO A 312 40.39 7.77 18.21
C PRO A 312 40.39 9.25 17.78
N PRO A 313 41.56 9.94 17.80
CA PRO A 313 41.68 11.37 17.51
C PRO A 313 41.53 11.71 16.01
N PRO A 314 41.18 12.97 15.65
CA PRO A 314 40.98 13.39 14.27
C PRO A 314 42.28 13.75 13.54
N PRO A 315 42.35 13.58 12.21
CA PRO A 315 43.39 14.19 11.39
C PRO A 315 43.14 15.70 11.16
N SER A 316 44.24 16.45 10.97
CA SER A 316 44.27 17.90 10.74
C SER A 316 43.77 18.34 9.35
N PRO A 317 43.41 19.62 9.15
CA PRO A 317 42.47 20.03 8.10
C PRO A 317 43.10 20.27 6.72
N ALA A 318 42.29 20.07 5.67
CA ALA A 318 42.60 20.42 4.30
C ALA A 318 41.56 21.40 3.71
N ALA A 319 42.04 22.56 3.26
CA ALA A 319 41.39 23.56 2.38
C ALA A 319 40.05 24.20 2.86
N PRO A 320 39.75 25.46 2.45
CA PRO A 320 38.53 26.16 2.84
C PRO A 320 37.31 25.68 2.03
N GLY A 321 36.83 24.48 2.31
CA GLY A 321 35.44 24.13 2.04
C GLY A 321 34.51 24.90 3.00
N LEU A 322 33.25 25.07 2.61
CA LEU A 322 32.19 25.61 3.50
C LEU A 322 32.22 24.87 4.86
N PRO A 323 31.87 25.50 5.99
CA PRO A 323 31.77 24.84 7.29
C PRO A 323 31.07 23.47 7.19
N PRO A 324 31.52 22.41 7.91
CA PRO A 324 30.95 21.06 7.76
C PRO A 324 29.43 20.99 7.96
N GLN A 325 28.87 21.89 8.77
CA GLN A 325 27.43 22.05 8.99
C GLN A 325 26.70 22.64 7.77
N GLU A 326 27.34 23.54 7.02
CA GLU A 326 26.80 24.15 5.80
C GLU A 326 26.88 23.18 4.62
N GLN A 327 28.00 22.47 4.45
CA GLN A 327 28.09 21.37 3.46
C GLN A 327 26.98 20.33 3.66
N LYS A 328 26.73 19.94 4.92
CA LYS A 328 25.64 19.02 5.27
C LYS A 328 24.26 19.59 4.91
N ALA A 329 24.03 20.88 5.12
CA ALA A 329 22.79 21.54 4.72
C ALA A 329 22.60 21.59 3.19
N HIS A 330 23.67 21.81 2.42
CA HIS A 330 23.63 21.72 0.95
C HIS A 330 23.33 20.29 0.47
N GLU A 331 23.94 19.27 1.06
CA GLU A 331 23.62 17.87 0.75
C GLU A 331 22.18 17.51 1.09
N GLU A 332 21.69 17.89 2.28
CA GLU A 332 20.32 17.63 2.71
C GLU A 332 19.30 18.35 1.80
N ALA A 333 19.57 19.59 1.41
CA ALA A 333 18.76 20.34 0.46
C ALA A 333 18.71 19.65 -0.92
N LYS A 334 19.86 19.23 -1.46
CA LYS A 334 19.91 18.53 -2.76
C LYS A 334 19.19 17.17 -2.73
N ARG A 335 19.32 16.41 -1.63
CA ARG A 335 18.57 15.17 -1.42
C ARG A 335 17.06 15.44 -1.32
N PHE A 336 16.65 16.54 -0.67
CA PHE A 336 15.24 16.89 -0.52
C PHE A 336 14.60 17.42 -1.82
N ALA A 337 15.32 18.24 -2.60
CA ALA A 337 14.91 18.64 -3.95
C ALA A 337 14.66 17.40 -4.84
N ARG A 338 15.62 16.47 -4.84
CA ARG A 338 15.49 15.20 -5.57
C ARG A 338 14.27 14.39 -5.16
N LEU A 339 13.99 14.30 -3.86
CA LEU A 339 12.83 13.58 -3.33
C LEU A 339 11.52 14.20 -3.86
N VAL A 340 11.30 15.48 -3.59
CA VAL A 340 10.06 16.19 -3.97
C VAL A 340 9.82 16.14 -5.47
N VAL A 341 10.86 16.36 -6.29
CA VAL A 341 10.71 16.30 -7.75
C VAL A 341 10.47 14.86 -8.25
N SER A 342 11.01 13.84 -7.59
CA SER A 342 10.71 12.44 -7.91
C SER A 342 9.25 12.08 -7.60
N GLU A 343 8.67 12.62 -6.52
CA GLU A 343 7.25 12.45 -6.19
C GLU A 343 6.35 13.13 -7.23
N ILE A 344 6.66 14.38 -7.64
CA ILE A 344 5.94 15.06 -8.73
C ILE A 344 5.92 14.19 -9.99
N LYS A 345 7.06 13.58 -10.34
CA LYS A 345 7.15 12.67 -11.48
C LYS A 345 6.24 11.44 -11.29
N LEU A 346 6.36 10.76 -10.15
CA LEU A 346 5.68 9.51 -9.85
C LEU A 346 4.15 9.63 -9.97
N TYR A 347 3.57 10.73 -9.47
CA TYR A 347 2.13 10.97 -9.54
C TYR A 347 1.63 11.51 -10.89
N ASN A 348 2.53 11.94 -11.77
CA ASN A 348 2.17 12.62 -13.02
C ASN A 348 2.88 12.05 -14.27
N GLU A 349 3.31 10.78 -14.28
CA GLU A 349 4.15 10.22 -15.36
C GLU A 349 3.60 10.43 -16.78
N ALA A 350 2.27 10.32 -16.96
CA ALA A 350 1.62 10.59 -18.24
C ALA A 350 1.74 12.07 -18.66
N LYS A 351 1.50 13.02 -17.74
CA LYS A 351 1.67 14.45 -17.98
C LYS A 351 3.14 14.83 -18.20
N VAL A 352 4.08 14.20 -17.48
CA VAL A 352 5.53 14.40 -17.69
C VAL A 352 5.94 13.91 -19.07
N SER A 353 5.45 12.75 -19.49
CA SER A 353 5.76 12.18 -20.81
C SER A 353 5.22 13.06 -21.93
N GLU A 354 3.99 13.55 -21.81
CA GLU A 354 3.41 14.46 -22.81
C GLU A 354 4.10 15.83 -22.79
N GLY A 355 4.35 16.40 -21.61
CA GLY A 355 4.96 17.72 -21.50
C GLY A 355 6.42 17.77 -21.95
N ARG A 356 7.15 16.65 -21.94
CA ARG A 356 8.45 16.53 -22.64
C ARG A 356 8.32 16.62 -24.16
N ARG A 357 7.23 16.09 -24.73
CA ARG A 357 6.97 16.11 -26.18
C ARG A 357 6.50 17.49 -26.64
N GLN A 358 5.65 18.15 -25.85
CA GLN A 358 5.10 19.48 -26.14
C GLN A 358 5.99 20.63 -25.64
N LYS A 359 6.98 20.34 -24.77
CA LYS A 359 7.87 21.30 -24.11
C LYS A 359 7.12 22.33 -23.24
N ASP A 360 6.19 21.84 -22.41
CA ASP A 360 5.27 22.66 -21.61
C ASP A 360 5.18 22.24 -20.12
N LEU A 361 6.18 21.50 -19.60
CA LEU A 361 6.11 20.88 -18.26
C LEU A 361 5.78 21.88 -17.15
N TYR A 362 6.26 23.13 -17.19
CA TYR A 362 5.93 24.14 -16.18
C TYR A 362 4.46 24.50 -16.15
N GLU A 363 3.83 24.67 -17.32
CA GLU A 363 2.40 24.98 -17.41
C GLU A 363 1.56 23.77 -17.00
N ARG A 364 1.89 22.61 -17.57
CA ARG A 364 1.16 21.35 -17.38
C ARG A 364 1.21 20.78 -15.96
N LEU A 365 2.29 21.09 -15.21
CA LEU A 365 2.51 20.64 -13.83
C LEU A 365 2.59 21.81 -12.84
N LYS A 366 2.09 22.99 -13.22
CA LYS A 366 2.24 24.23 -12.45
C LYS A 366 1.90 24.10 -10.97
N GLU A 367 0.77 23.48 -10.66
CA GLU A 367 0.35 23.27 -9.28
C GLU A 367 1.26 22.32 -8.50
N ASP A 368 1.68 21.21 -9.12
CA ASP A 368 2.53 20.21 -8.49
C ASP A 368 3.94 20.74 -8.24
N ILE A 369 4.48 21.49 -9.21
CA ILE A 369 5.78 22.14 -9.11
C ILE A 369 5.76 23.24 -8.04
N GLU A 370 4.70 24.05 -7.95
CA GLU A 370 4.63 25.11 -6.95
C GLU A 370 4.37 24.57 -5.53
N ARG A 371 3.53 23.53 -5.38
CA ARG A 371 3.44 22.77 -4.12
C ARG A 371 4.80 22.20 -3.70
N GLY A 372 5.54 21.63 -4.64
CA GLY A 372 6.90 21.13 -4.39
C GLY A 372 7.88 22.23 -4.00
N ARG A 373 7.81 23.40 -4.65
CA ARG A 373 8.63 24.57 -4.34
C ARG A 373 8.37 25.08 -2.93
N GLN A 374 7.09 25.13 -2.52
CA GLN A 374 6.72 25.52 -1.16
C GLN A 374 7.30 24.54 -0.12
N MET A 375 7.12 23.22 -0.31
CA MET A 375 7.70 22.22 0.59
C MET A 375 9.22 22.35 0.69
N TYR A 376 9.91 22.59 -0.44
CA TYR A 376 11.35 22.87 -0.47
C TYR A 376 11.71 24.14 0.32
N ALA A 377 10.95 25.23 0.17
CA ALA A 377 11.18 26.49 0.86
C ALA A 377 10.97 26.41 2.39
N GLU A 378 10.01 25.61 2.85
CA GLU A 378 9.71 25.37 4.27
C GLU A 378 10.81 24.56 4.97
N ARG A 379 11.45 23.62 4.26
CA ARG A 379 12.43 22.68 4.85
C ARG A 379 13.89 23.09 4.66
N VAL A 380 14.22 23.86 3.63
CA VAL A 380 15.61 24.27 3.33
C VAL A 380 15.87 25.68 3.86
N PRO A 381 16.95 25.90 4.65
CA PRO A 381 17.33 27.22 5.16
C PRO A 381 17.55 28.26 4.05
N GLY A 382 17.22 29.52 4.34
CA GLY A 382 17.42 30.65 3.40
C GLY A 382 18.83 30.71 2.83
N SER A 383 19.86 30.59 3.66
CA SER A 383 21.28 30.61 3.24
C SER A 383 21.64 29.61 2.12
N VAL A 384 20.97 28.46 2.07
CA VAL A 384 21.17 27.44 1.01
C VAL A 384 20.32 27.76 -0.23
N ARG A 385 19.13 28.34 -0.05
CA ARG A 385 18.23 28.76 -1.15
C ARG A 385 18.71 30.02 -1.87
N ASP A 386 19.37 30.92 -1.16
CA ASP A 386 19.88 32.18 -1.69
C ASP A 386 21.21 31.97 -2.45
N SER A 387 21.93 30.89 -2.15
CA SER A 387 23.20 30.51 -2.80
C SER A 387 23.04 29.49 -3.92
N THR A 388 21.99 28.66 -3.93
CA THR A 388 21.80 27.57 -4.90
C THR A 388 20.33 27.26 -5.23
N ASN A 389 20.07 26.77 -6.44
CA ASN A 389 18.72 26.42 -6.90
C ASN A 389 18.55 24.92 -7.19
N TYR A 390 18.89 24.06 -6.22
CA TYR A 390 18.80 22.60 -6.37
C TYR A 390 17.41 22.09 -6.75
N PHE A 391 16.35 22.83 -6.41
CA PHE A 391 14.99 22.48 -6.83
C PHE A 391 14.85 22.57 -8.35
N TYR A 392 15.32 23.67 -8.97
CA TYR A 392 15.36 23.79 -10.43
C TYR A 392 16.28 22.74 -11.08
N ASP A 393 17.46 22.50 -10.52
CA ASP A 393 18.40 21.51 -11.04
C ASP A 393 17.76 20.11 -11.13
N GLU A 394 17.04 19.70 -10.08
CA GLU A 394 16.36 18.40 -10.07
C GLU A 394 15.07 18.42 -10.93
N LEU A 395 14.36 19.55 -11.09
CA LEU A 395 13.29 19.69 -12.11
C LEU A 395 13.81 19.41 -13.52
N VAL A 396 14.94 20.02 -13.92
CA VAL A 396 15.60 19.74 -15.22
C VAL A 396 16.01 18.27 -15.30
N ARG A 397 16.71 17.77 -14.28
CA ARG A 397 17.29 16.40 -14.30
C ARG A 397 16.24 15.29 -14.29
N ILE A 398 15.12 15.46 -13.57
CA ILE A 398 14.13 14.41 -13.32
C ILE A 398 12.87 14.61 -14.18
N LEU A 399 12.24 15.80 -14.18
CA LEU A 399 11.03 16.04 -14.98
C LEU A 399 11.39 16.26 -16.44
N ALA A 400 12.35 17.14 -16.72
CA ALA A 400 12.76 17.46 -18.09
C ALA A 400 13.72 16.43 -18.71
N GLY A 401 14.22 15.47 -17.91
CA GLY A 401 15.11 14.40 -18.37
C GLY A 401 16.51 14.87 -18.79
N GLY A 402 16.93 16.05 -18.34
CA GLY A 402 18.17 16.72 -18.70
C GLY A 402 18.02 17.83 -19.74
N ASP A 403 16.93 17.89 -20.51
CA ASP A 403 16.66 19.00 -21.44
C ASP A 403 15.91 20.13 -20.72
N ALA A 404 16.61 21.19 -20.32
CA ALA A 404 15.97 22.37 -19.73
C ALA A 404 14.93 23.03 -20.67
N GLY A 405 15.08 22.88 -21.99
CA GLY A 405 14.11 23.34 -22.98
C GLY A 405 12.77 22.59 -22.95
N ALA A 406 12.72 21.38 -22.38
CA ALA A 406 11.48 20.63 -22.18
C ALA A 406 10.63 21.18 -21.03
N LEU A 407 11.18 22.07 -20.19
CA LEU A 407 10.41 22.73 -19.13
C LEU A 407 9.40 23.75 -19.69
N GLY A 408 9.64 24.30 -20.88
CA GLY A 408 8.83 25.37 -21.47
C GLY A 408 9.17 26.77 -20.94
N PRO A 409 8.44 27.80 -21.39
CA PRO A 409 8.57 29.15 -20.84
C PRO A 409 8.19 29.18 -19.34
N MET A 410 8.93 29.95 -18.55
CA MET A 410 8.64 30.21 -17.12
C MET A 410 7.77 31.45 -16.93
#